data_AF-A0A961MLP2-F1
#
_entry.id   AF-A0A961MLP2-F1
#
_cell.length_a   1.000
_cell.length_b   1.000
_cell.length_c   1.000
_cell.angle_alpha   90.00
_cell.angle_beta   90.00
_cell.angle_gamma   90.00
#
_symmetry.space_group_name_H-M   'P 1'
#
loop_
_entity.id
_entity.type
_entity.pdbx_description
1 polymer ?
#
loop_
_entity_poly.entity_id
_entity_poly.type
_entity_poly.pdbx_seq_one_letter_code
_entity_poly.pdbx_strand_id
1 'polypeptide(L)'
;VPGSTPLALGSGAGNIASLAAFCLGGQPFLALTLHERPAEETLSLELAFSQGAVSATATFESTAGGAYVVALAEGPLAARLAGRDRSVAARLGGSDEGIVSLKGSTRAVRAALASCHTF
;
A
#
# COMPACT_ATOMS: atom_id res chain seq x y z
N VAL A 1 0.27 -16.17 11.10
CA VAL A 1 0.49 -15.28 12.27
C VAL A 1 -0.85 -14.67 12.65
N PRO A 2 -1.40 -14.88 13.85
CA PRO A 2 -2.60 -14.18 14.28
C PRO A 2 -2.23 -12.76 14.75
N GLY A 3 -2.83 -11.71 14.17
CA GLY A 3 -2.81 -10.39 14.79
C GLY A 3 -2.79 -9.16 13.88
N SER A 4 -2.42 -9.27 12.60
CA SER A 4 -2.58 -8.16 11.67
C SER A 4 -3.85 -8.38 10.87
N THR A 5 -4.95 -7.72 11.25
CA THR A 5 -6.10 -7.62 10.35
C THR A 5 -5.71 -6.62 9.25
N PRO A 6 -5.46 -7.06 8.00
CA PRO A 6 -5.18 -6.13 6.92
C PRO A 6 -6.36 -5.17 6.78
N LEU A 7 -6.12 -3.88 6.99
CA LEU A 7 -7.15 -2.86 6.81
C LEU A 7 -7.16 -2.45 5.34
N ALA A 8 -8.19 -2.89 4.62
CA ALA A 8 -8.39 -2.56 3.22
C ALA A 8 -8.54 -1.03 3.05
N LEU A 9 -7.64 -0.44 2.27
CA LEU A 9 -7.64 1.01 2.00
C LEU A 9 -8.70 1.40 0.96
N GLY A 10 -9.15 0.44 0.13
CA GLY A 10 -10.22 0.58 -0.84
C GLY A 10 -10.31 -0.66 -1.76
N SER A 11 -11.36 -0.74 -2.59
CA SER A 11 -11.30 -1.55 -3.82
C SER A 11 -10.29 -0.88 -4.73
N GLY A 12 -9.26 -1.61 -5.15
CA GLY A 12 -8.26 -1.03 -6.03
C GLY A 12 -8.82 -0.65 -7.40
N ALA A 13 -7.98 0.02 -8.19
CA ALA A 13 -8.30 0.42 -9.55
C ALA A 13 -7.45 -0.43 -10.52
N GLY A 14 -8.00 -0.71 -11.70
CA GLY A 14 -7.30 -1.50 -12.69
C GLY A 14 -7.02 -2.91 -12.20
N ASN A 15 -5.76 -3.30 -12.19
CA ASN A 15 -5.28 -4.59 -11.72
C ASN A 15 -5.05 -4.63 -10.19
N ILE A 16 -5.07 -3.48 -9.49
CA ILE A 16 -4.97 -3.46 -8.03
C ILE A 16 -6.27 -4.02 -7.44
N ALA A 17 -6.18 -5.15 -6.73
CA ALA A 17 -7.34 -5.74 -6.06
C ALA A 17 -7.55 -5.12 -4.68
N SER A 18 -6.47 -5.01 -3.89
CA SER A 18 -6.53 -4.40 -2.56
C SER A 18 -5.19 -3.86 -2.09
N LEU A 19 -5.26 -2.91 -1.16
CA LEU A 19 -4.11 -2.38 -0.43
C LEU A 19 -4.36 -2.52 1.07
N ALA A 20 -3.37 -2.97 1.83
CA ALA A 20 -3.49 -3.11 3.28
C ALA A 20 -2.17 -2.80 3.99
N ALA A 21 -2.22 -1.95 5.02
CA ALA A 21 -1.08 -1.66 5.87
C ALA A 21 -1.01 -2.64 7.06
N PHE A 22 0.19 -3.05 7.46
CA PHE A 22 0.41 -3.94 8.60
C PHE A 22 1.81 -3.79 9.21
N CYS A 23 1.98 -4.27 10.44
CA CYS A 23 3.28 -4.44 11.07
C CYS A 23 3.74 -5.90 10.99
N LEU A 24 4.99 -6.13 10.63
CA LEU A 24 5.65 -7.45 10.70
C LEU A 24 7.05 -7.28 11.28
N GLY A 25 7.39 -8.05 12.32
CA GLY A 25 8.71 -7.96 12.94
C GLY A 25 9.06 -6.57 13.51
N GLY A 26 8.06 -5.78 13.88
CA GLY A 26 8.27 -4.39 14.34
C GLY A 26 8.52 -3.39 13.22
N GLN A 27 8.34 -3.78 11.96
CA GLN A 27 8.47 -2.89 10.79
C GLN A 27 7.12 -2.70 10.09
N PRO A 28 6.82 -1.49 9.58
CA PRO A 28 5.60 -1.20 8.85
C PRO A 28 5.72 -1.57 7.37
N PHE A 29 4.67 -2.18 6.84
CA PHE A 29 4.56 -2.64 5.46
C PHE A 29 3.20 -2.30 4.86
N LEU A 30 3.17 -2.24 3.53
CA LEU A 30 1.96 -2.19 2.72
C LEU A 30 1.93 -3.44 1.85
N ALA A 31 0.89 -4.25 1.99
CA ALA A 31 0.56 -5.33 1.08
C ALA A 31 -0.32 -4.79 -0.05
N LEU A 32 0.02 -5.15 -1.27
CA LEU A 32 -0.69 -4.91 -2.51
C LEU A 32 -1.05 -6.26 -3.11
N THR A 33 -2.34 -6.57 -3.24
CA THR A 33 -2.79 -7.73 -4.01
C THR A 33 -3.33 -7.28 -5.35
N LEU A 34 -3.10 -8.11 -6.37
CA LEU A 34 -3.48 -7.84 -7.76
C LEU A 34 -4.51 -8.86 -8.24
N HIS A 35 -5.36 -8.48 -9.20
CA HIS A 35 -6.32 -9.40 -9.82
C HIS A 35 -5.61 -10.43 -10.70
N GLU A 36 -4.63 -9.97 -11.46
CA GLU A 36 -3.75 -10.77 -12.29
C GLU A 36 -2.30 -10.51 -11.87
N ARG A 37 -1.54 -11.58 -11.61
CA ARG A 37 -0.15 -11.47 -11.17
C ARG A 37 0.76 -11.18 -12.38
N PRO A 38 1.54 -10.09 -12.37
CA PRO A 38 2.58 -9.84 -13.37
C PRO A 38 3.72 -10.87 -13.29
N ALA A 39 4.46 -11.04 -14.39
CA ALA A 39 5.61 -11.95 -14.41
C ALA A 39 6.77 -11.43 -13.54
N GLU A 40 6.84 -10.12 -13.35
CA GLU A 40 7.88 -9.43 -12.60
C GLU A 40 7.74 -9.66 -11.09
N GLU A 41 8.85 -10.00 -10.44
CA GLU A 41 8.90 -10.12 -8.98
C GLU A 41 9.02 -8.77 -8.27
N THR A 42 9.35 -7.69 -9.01
CA THR A 42 9.49 -6.35 -8.47
C THR A 42 8.75 -5.36 -9.36
N LEU A 43 7.91 -4.52 -8.76
CA LEU A 43 7.10 -3.51 -9.44
C LEU A 43 7.34 -2.14 -8.81
N SER A 44 7.32 -1.09 -9.62
CA SER A 44 7.25 0.29 -9.12
C SER A 44 5.79 0.65 -8.88
N LEU A 45 5.44 0.99 -7.64
CA LEU A 45 4.15 1.55 -7.25
C LEU A 45 4.29 3.08 -7.15
N GLU A 46 3.51 3.82 -7.91
CA GLU A 46 3.44 5.27 -7.83
C GLU A 46 2.03 5.69 -7.44
N LEU A 47 1.91 6.54 -6.41
CA LEU A 47 0.65 7.11 -5.96
C LEU A 47 0.72 8.64 -6.01
N ALA A 48 -0.19 9.25 -6.77
CA ALA A 48 -0.25 10.71 -6.95
C ALA A 48 -1.10 11.36 -5.86
N PHE A 49 -0.46 11.84 -4.79
CA PHE A 49 -1.10 12.60 -3.71
C PHE A 49 -1.17 14.10 -4.02
N SER A 50 -2.03 14.83 -3.32
CA SER A 50 -2.14 16.29 -3.46
C SER A 50 -0.85 17.06 -3.19
N GLN A 51 0.02 16.55 -2.32
CA GLN A 51 1.33 17.17 -2.02
C GLN A 51 2.48 16.53 -2.82
N GLY A 52 2.17 15.90 -3.96
CA GLY A 52 3.15 15.28 -4.86
C GLY A 52 3.06 13.76 -4.91
N ALA A 53 3.53 13.19 -6.02
CA ALA A 53 3.59 11.75 -6.21
C ALA A 53 4.65 11.10 -5.32
N VAL A 54 4.37 9.89 -4.86
CA VAL A 54 5.31 9.05 -4.12
C VAL A 54 5.47 7.74 -4.86
N SER A 55 6.71 7.42 -5.22
CA SER A 55 7.08 6.13 -5.81
C SER A 55 7.69 5.24 -4.75
N ALA A 56 7.37 3.95 -4.78
CA ALA A 56 7.92 2.94 -3.90
C ALA A 56 8.08 1.61 -4.64
N THR A 57 9.06 0.82 -4.21
CA THR A 57 9.30 -0.50 -4.79
C THR A 57 8.46 -1.54 -4.06
N ALA A 58 7.67 -2.30 -4.82
CA ALA A 58 6.87 -3.40 -4.34
C ALA A 58 7.49 -4.73 -4.77
N THR A 59 7.79 -5.61 -3.82
CA THR A 59 8.44 -6.91 -4.09
C THR A 59 7.46 -8.04 -3.83
N PHE A 60 7.41 -9.03 -4.72
CA PHE A 60 6.54 -10.18 -4.59
C PHE A 60 6.97 -11.06 -3.41
N GLU A 61 6.04 -11.32 -2.50
CA GLU A 61 6.24 -12.14 -1.32
C GLU A 61 5.31 -13.35 -1.36
N SER A 62 5.85 -14.50 -1.75
CA SER A 62 5.11 -15.76 -1.84
C SER A 62 4.54 -16.21 -0.49
N THR A 63 5.23 -15.87 0.59
CA THR A 63 4.82 -16.19 1.97
C THR A 63 3.74 -15.24 2.51
N ALA A 64 3.51 -14.11 1.86
CA ALA A 64 2.51 -13.11 2.23
C ALA A 64 1.17 -13.30 1.47
N GLY A 65 0.82 -14.55 1.15
CA GLY A 65 -0.39 -14.86 0.39
C GLY A 65 -0.32 -14.45 -1.08
N GLY A 66 0.90 -14.34 -1.63
CA GLY A 66 1.13 -13.91 -3.02
C GLY A 66 0.91 -12.42 -3.25
N ALA A 67 1.11 -11.60 -2.22
CA ALA A 67 1.05 -10.14 -2.31
C ALA A 67 2.40 -9.55 -2.75
N TYR A 68 2.35 -8.35 -3.31
CA TYR A 68 3.52 -7.48 -3.39
C TYR A 68 3.60 -6.64 -2.13
N VAL A 69 4.80 -6.51 -1.56
CA VAL A 69 5.02 -5.81 -0.29
C VAL A 69 5.91 -4.61 -0.52
N VAL A 70 5.53 -3.48 0.07
CA VAL A 70 6.30 -2.25 0.11
C VAL A 70 6.69 -1.98 1.56
N ALA A 71 7.97 -1.75 1.81
CA ALA A 71 8.43 -1.26 3.11
C ALA A 71 7.97 0.19 3.31
N LEU A 72 7.30 0.46 4.43
CA LEU A 72 6.78 1.79 4.76
C LEU A 72 7.67 2.57 5.73
N ALA A 73 8.71 1.91 6.26
CA ALA A 73 9.65 2.53 7.18
C ALA A 73 10.45 3.66 6.52
N GLU A 74 10.66 3.55 5.21
CA GLU A 74 11.44 4.47 4.42
C GLU A 74 10.52 5.39 3.60
N GLY A 75 10.76 6.69 3.71
CA GLY A 75 10.08 7.69 2.89
C GLY A 75 8.68 8.10 3.38
N PRO A 76 7.98 8.92 2.59
CA PRO A 76 6.77 9.60 3.04
C PRO A 76 5.49 8.77 2.89
N LEU A 77 5.56 7.57 2.31
CA LEU A 77 4.37 6.82 1.86
C LEU A 77 3.40 6.53 3.01
N ALA A 78 3.91 6.08 4.17
CA ALA A 78 3.08 5.84 5.35
C ALA A 78 2.31 7.10 5.79
N ALA A 79 3.03 8.21 5.90
CA ALA A 79 2.46 9.51 6.28
C ALA A 79 1.44 10.03 5.24
N ARG A 80 1.68 9.80 3.94
CA ARG A 80 0.74 10.17 2.87
C ARG A 80 -0.54 9.33 2.89
N LEU A 81 -0.42 8.01 3.07
CA LEU A 81 -1.57 7.11 3.20
C LEU A 81 -2.39 7.41 4.47
N ALA A 82 -1.73 7.83 5.56
CA ALA A 82 -2.32 8.33 6.78
C ALA A 82 -2.67 9.83 6.75
N GLY A 83 -2.61 10.45 5.56
CA GLY A 83 -2.82 11.87 5.32
C GLY A 83 -4.30 12.24 5.18
N ARG A 84 -4.56 13.31 4.42
CA ARG A 84 -5.91 13.86 4.19
C ARG A 84 -6.50 13.52 2.81
N ASP A 85 -5.70 12.95 1.91
CA ASP A 85 -6.13 12.56 0.58
C ASP A 85 -7.24 11.50 0.68
N ARG A 86 -8.31 11.68 -0.11
CA ARG A 86 -9.46 10.76 -0.14
C ARG A 86 -9.42 9.79 -1.30
N SER A 87 -8.53 10.05 -2.26
CA SER A 87 -8.28 9.24 -3.44
C SER A 87 -6.97 9.66 -4.07
N VAL A 88 -6.31 8.73 -4.75
CA VAL A 88 -5.05 8.98 -5.47
C VAL A 88 -5.07 8.24 -6.80
N ALA A 89 -4.48 8.83 -7.84
CA ALA A 89 -4.18 8.07 -9.04
C ALA A 89 -3.01 7.12 -8.74
N ALA A 90 -3.12 5.88 -9.23
CA ALA A 90 -2.15 4.84 -9.01
C ALA A 90 -1.55 4.38 -10.34
N ARG A 91 -0.24 4.15 -10.34
CA ARG A 91 0.46 3.48 -11.44
C ARG A 91 1.26 2.31 -10.88
N LEU A 92 1.31 1.22 -11.62
CA LEU A 92 2.04 0.01 -11.24
C LEU A 92 2.83 -0.52 -12.43
N GLY A 93 4.15 -0.69 -12.26
CA GLY A 93 5.01 -1.16 -13.35
C GLY A 93 5.00 -0.23 -14.59
N GLY A 94 4.67 1.06 -14.39
CA GLY A 94 4.53 2.05 -15.48
C GLY A 94 3.13 2.15 -16.08
N SER A 95 2.26 1.15 -15.85
CA SER A 95 0.86 1.14 -16.28
C SER A 95 -0.01 2.05 -15.40
N ASP A 96 -1.02 2.69 -16.01
CA ASP A 96 -2.04 3.44 -15.26
C ASP A 96 -3.10 2.48 -14.72
N GLU A 97 -3.21 2.43 -13.40
CA GLU A 97 -4.18 1.58 -12.71
C GLU A 97 -5.49 2.34 -12.43
N GLY A 98 -5.49 3.67 -12.55
CA GLY A 98 -6.64 4.51 -12.25
C GLY A 98 -6.69 5.01 -10.81
N ILE A 99 -7.89 5.30 -10.29
CA ILE A 99 -8.06 6.00 -9.00
C ILE A 99 -8.34 5.04 -7.85
N VAL A 100 -7.40 4.95 -6.91
CA VAL A 100 -7.57 4.26 -5.63
C VAL A 100 -8.29 5.17 -4.65
N SER A 101 -9.40 4.69 -4.06
CA SER A 101 -10.03 5.40 -2.95
C SER A 101 -9.19 5.24 -1.68
N LEU A 102 -9.00 6.34 -0.96
CA LEU A 102 -8.38 6.42 0.36
C LEU A 102 -9.39 6.85 1.43
N LYS A 103 -10.70 6.77 1.14
CA LYS A 103 -11.73 7.22 2.06
C LYS A 103 -11.69 6.39 3.34
N GLY A 104 -11.32 7.03 4.45
CA GLY A 104 -11.18 6.37 5.75
C GLY A 104 -9.80 5.75 6.00
N SER A 105 -8.87 5.84 5.04
CA SER A 105 -7.50 5.31 5.17
C SER A 105 -6.76 5.92 6.36
N THR A 106 -6.96 7.21 6.64
CA THR A 106 -6.25 7.93 7.70
C THR A 106 -6.27 7.21 9.05
N ARG A 107 -7.48 6.87 9.53
CA ARG A 107 -7.64 6.21 10.82
C ARG A 107 -7.20 4.74 10.75
N ALA A 108 -7.47 4.09 9.62
CA ALA A 108 -7.12 2.70 9.39
C ALA A 108 -5.60 2.47 9.39
N VAL A 109 -4.85 3.25 8.60
CA VAL A 109 -3.39 3.19 8.50
C VAL A 109 -2.75 3.53 9.84
N ARG A 110 -3.22 4.57 10.52
CA ARG A 110 -2.71 4.94 11.85
C ARG A 110 -2.91 3.84 12.87
N ALA A 111 -4.07 3.19 12.87
CA ALA A 111 -4.34 2.06 13.77
C ALA A 111 -3.50 0.83 13.41
N ALA A 112 -3.40 0.49 12.12
CA ALA A 112 -2.67 -0.69 11.64
C ALA A 112 -1.17 -0.62 11.94
N LEU A 113 -0.59 0.58 11.90
CA LEU A 113 0.84 0.80 12.09
C LEU A 113 1.22 1.30 13.49
N ALA A 114 0.25 1.48 14.39
CA ALA A 114 0.46 2.11 15.70
C ALA A 114 1.54 1.41 16.56
N SER A 115 1.75 0.11 16.36
CA SER A 115 2.74 -0.67 17.12
C SER A 115 4.15 -0.64 16.53
N CYS A 116 4.34 -0.15 15.29
CA CYS A 116 5.63 -0.21 14.59
C CYS A 116 6.02 1.07 13.84
N HIS A 117 5.18 2.11 13.84
CA HIS A 117 5.45 3.35 13.11
C HIS A 117 4.92 4.58 13.84
N THR A 118 5.72 5.64 13.84
CA THR A 118 5.34 6.96 14.36
C THR A 118 5.14 7.90 13.16
N PHE A 119 3.97 8.53 13.07
CA PHE A 119 3.56 9.40 11.95
C PHE A 119 3.87 10.86 12.18
#